data_AF-A0AAN8G7P5-F1
#
_entry.id   AF-A0AAN8G7P5-F1
#
_cell.length_a   1.000
_cell.length_b   1.000
_cell.length_c   1.000
_cell.angle_alpha   90.00
_cell.angle_beta   90.00
_cell.angle_gamma   90.00
#
_symmetry.space_group_name_H-M   'P 1'
#
loop_
_entity.id
_entity.type
_entity.pdbx_description
1 polymer ?
#
loop_
_entity_poly.entity_id
_entity_poly.type
_entity_poly.pdbx_seq_one_letter_code
_entity_poly.pdbx_strand_id
1 'polypeptide(L)'
;MRSSDKTCIFSTLSYLSNLAHNHKLPAIITFDQPLFWKASEILNDLNDDNDLKNIVLMLGSFHTLMNLLGAIGTLMDGAGLREVLQVIYGENTVEHMLHGRAVQRALRGFLTFDKCLTQYLVRLISVDDEQFGQTIDTLNQKYESINRETVESLTEDETFMRVLEVMNSKKNKLLLSPRRVNYGLVFNI
;
A
#
# COMPACT_ATOMS: atom_id res chain seq x y z
N MET A 1 -9.66 22.23 -26.65
CA MET A 1 -10.27 20.90 -26.41
C MET A 1 -9.97 20.49 -24.97
N ARG A 2 -10.98 20.12 -24.17
CA ARG A 2 -10.74 19.62 -22.80
C ARG A 2 -10.40 18.13 -22.89
N SER A 3 -9.38 17.68 -22.17
CA SER A 3 -8.90 16.28 -22.17
C SER A 3 -9.93 15.26 -21.64
N SER A 4 -10.97 15.73 -20.95
CA SER A 4 -12.02 14.92 -20.36
C SER A 4 -13.32 14.88 -21.19
N ASP A 5 -13.31 15.45 -22.40
CA ASP A 5 -14.42 15.40 -23.35
C ASP A 5 -14.54 14.01 -24.00
N LYS A 6 -15.76 13.48 -24.13
CA LYS A 6 -16.01 12.14 -24.70
C LYS A 6 -15.48 12.04 -26.13
N THR A 7 -15.58 13.12 -26.92
CA THR A 7 -15.05 13.17 -28.30
C THR A 7 -13.52 13.08 -28.32
N CYS A 8 -12.85 13.70 -27.35
CA CYS A 8 -11.40 13.61 -27.21
C CYS A 8 -10.98 12.18 -26.86
N ILE A 9 -11.61 11.58 -25.85
CA ILE A 9 -11.32 10.20 -25.41
C ILE A 9 -11.53 9.22 -26.57
N PHE A 10 -12.66 9.32 -27.28
CA PHE A 10 -12.94 8.48 -28.46
C PHE A 10 -11.86 8.61 -29.53
N SER A 11 -11.50 9.85 -29.91
CA SER A 11 -10.44 10.07 -30.92
C SER A 11 -9.09 9.49 -30.51
N THR A 12 -8.75 9.56 -29.22
CA THR A 12 -7.53 8.95 -28.67
C THR A 12 -7.58 7.43 -28.74
N LEU A 13 -8.70 6.81 -28.38
CA LEU A 13 -8.89 5.37 -28.48
C LEU A 13 -8.77 4.89 -29.94
N SER A 14 -9.39 5.60 -30.89
CA SER A 14 -9.27 5.29 -32.32
C SER A 14 -7.85 5.42 -32.84
N TYR A 15 -7.15 6.49 -32.45
CA TYR A 15 -5.75 6.67 -32.83
C TYR A 15 -4.86 5.54 -32.30
N LEU A 16 -5.01 5.19 -31.01
CA LEU A 16 -4.22 4.13 -30.37
C LEU A 16 -4.54 2.75 -30.92
N SER A 17 -5.81 2.46 -31.22
CA SER A 17 -6.21 1.20 -31.86
C SER A 17 -5.60 1.05 -33.24
N ASN A 18 -5.68 2.10 -34.07
CA ASN A 18 -5.06 2.10 -35.39
C ASN A 18 -3.54 1.93 -35.32
N LEU A 19 -2.88 2.60 -34.37
CA LEU A 19 -1.45 2.46 -34.14
C LEU A 19 -1.10 1.02 -33.73
N ALA A 20 -1.84 0.43 -32.79
CA ALA A 20 -1.64 -0.93 -32.33
C ALA A 20 -1.86 -1.95 -33.46
N HIS A 21 -2.89 -1.76 -34.29
CA HIS A 21 -3.17 -2.57 -35.47
C HIS A 21 -2.01 -2.52 -36.48
N ASN A 22 -1.54 -1.31 -36.82
CA ASN A 22 -0.44 -1.11 -37.76
C ASN A 22 0.87 -1.77 -37.28
N HIS A 23 1.11 -1.79 -35.96
CA HIS A 23 2.27 -2.41 -35.35
C HIS A 23 2.05 -3.87 -34.93
N LYS A 24 0.86 -4.44 -35.15
CA LYS A 24 0.47 -5.80 -34.73
C LYS A 24 0.69 -6.05 -33.22
N LEU A 25 0.39 -5.05 -32.40
CA LEU A 25 0.47 -5.10 -30.94
C LEU A 25 -0.92 -5.07 -30.31
N PRO A 26 -1.11 -5.64 -29.11
CA PRO A 26 -2.34 -5.46 -28.35
C PRO A 26 -2.48 -4.02 -27.85
N ALA A 27 -3.67 -3.45 -27.98
CA ALA A 27 -3.98 -2.11 -27.47
C ALA A 27 -4.36 -2.18 -25.98
N ILE A 28 -3.37 -2.05 -25.09
CA ILE A 28 -3.58 -1.98 -23.64
C ILE A 28 -3.39 -0.53 -23.20
N ILE A 29 -4.44 0.08 -22.65
CA ILE A 29 -4.44 1.51 -22.30
C ILE A 29 -4.75 1.66 -20.82
N THR A 30 -3.87 2.36 -20.11
CA THR A 30 -4.09 2.74 -18.71
C THR A 30 -4.68 4.14 -18.62
N PHE A 31 -5.76 4.29 -17.84
CA PHE A 31 -6.37 5.59 -17.55
C PHE A 31 -6.59 5.78 -16.06
N ASP A 32 -6.46 7.01 -15.59
CA ASP A 32 -6.92 7.38 -14.25
C ASP A 32 -8.42 7.16 -14.12
N GLN A 33 -8.87 6.95 -12.88
CA GLN A 33 -10.25 6.54 -12.57
C GLN A 33 -11.35 7.31 -13.32
N PRO A 34 -11.35 8.66 -13.41
CA PRO A 34 -12.41 9.38 -14.13
C PRO A 34 -12.39 9.13 -15.65
N LEU A 35 -11.21 8.95 -16.24
CA LEU A 35 -11.06 8.70 -17.68
C LEU A 35 -11.35 7.25 -18.02
N PHE A 36 -10.96 6.32 -17.14
CA PHE A 36 -11.28 4.91 -17.26
C PHE A 36 -12.78 4.68 -17.36
N TRP A 37 -13.58 5.29 -16.48
CA TRP A 37 -15.03 5.17 -16.52
C TRP A 37 -15.63 5.70 -17.83
N LYS A 38 -15.19 6.87 -18.29
CA LYS A 38 -15.66 7.45 -19.56
C LYS A 38 -15.26 6.61 -20.78
N ALA A 39 -14.03 6.09 -20.80
CA ALA A 39 -13.58 5.20 -21.86
C ALA A 39 -14.35 3.86 -21.84
N SER A 40 -14.63 3.33 -20.65
CA SER A 40 -15.44 2.11 -20.49
C SER A 40 -16.88 2.30 -20.95
N GLU A 41 -17.53 3.42 -20.64
CA GLU A 41 -18.85 3.76 -21.18
C GLU A 41 -18.82 3.76 -22.71
N ILE A 42 -17.85 4.47 -23.31
CA ILE A 42 -17.69 4.53 -24.76
C ILE A 42 -17.55 3.14 -25.37
N LEU A 43 -16.67 2.27 -24.82
CA LEU A 43 -16.48 0.93 -25.36
C LEU A 43 -17.69 0.02 -25.17
N ASN A 44 -18.45 0.20 -24.07
CA ASN A 44 -19.66 -0.56 -23.83
C ASN A 44 -20.80 -0.17 -24.78
N ASP A 45 -20.87 1.10 -25.17
CA ASP A 45 -21.88 1.61 -26.11
C ASP A 45 -21.63 1.22 -27.59
N LEU A 46 -20.44 0.68 -27.91
CA LEU A 46 -20.10 0.23 -29.25
C LEU A 46 -20.63 -1.18 -29.54
N ASN A 47 -20.91 -1.45 -30.83
CA ASN A 47 -21.20 -2.81 -31.31
C ASN A 47 -19.96 -3.71 -31.18
N ASP A 48 -20.19 -5.02 -31.03
CA ASP A 48 -19.11 -6.01 -30.83
C ASP A 48 -18.18 -6.15 -32.05
N ASP A 49 -18.69 -5.85 -33.26
CA ASP A 49 -17.91 -5.89 -34.50
C ASP A 49 -16.95 -4.69 -34.65
N ASN A 50 -16.93 -3.76 -33.69
CA ASN A 50 -16.09 -2.58 -33.76
C ASN A 50 -14.64 -2.89 -33.32
N ASP A 51 -13.66 -2.50 -34.13
CA ASP A 51 -12.23 -2.71 -33.84
C ASP A 51 -11.76 -2.15 -32.48
N LEU A 52 -12.45 -1.15 -31.93
CA LEU A 52 -12.16 -0.58 -30.61
C LEU A 52 -12.48 -1.53 -29.46
N LYS A 53 -13.33 -2.55 -29.66
CA LYS A 53 -13.62 -3.59 -28.66
C LYS A 53 -12.41 -4.46 -28.32
N ASN A 54 -11.39 -4.45 -29.19
CA ASN A 54 -10.12 -5.17 -28.96
C ASN A 54 -9.20 -4.43 -27.97
N ILE A 55 -9.57 -3.22 -27.54
CA ILE A 55 -8.80 -2.46 -26.55
C ILE A 55 -9.03 -3.03 -25.15
N VAL A 56 -7.94 -3.32 -24.44
CA VAL A 56 -7.97 -3.65 -23.01
C VAL A 56 -7.75 -2.37 -22.22
N LEU A 57 -8.81 -1.88 -21.59
CA LEU A 57 -8.72 -0.76 -20.65
C LEU A 57 -8.23 -1.26 -19.28
N MET A 58 -7.26 -0.55 -18.72
CA MET A 58 -6.73 -0.80 -17.39
C MET A 58 -6.88 0.44 -16.52
N LEU A 59 -7.29 0.25 -15.28
CA LEU A 59 -7.35 1.33 -14.31
C LEU A 59 -5.94 1.69 -13.85
N GLY A 60 -5.57 2.95 -14.02
CA GLY A 60 -4.35 3.55 -13.48
C GLY A 60 -4.44 3.60 -11.96
N SER A 61 -3.83 2.63 -11.28
CA SER A 61 -3.83 2.53 -9.81
C SER A 61 -2.82 3.44 -9.12
N PHE A 62 -2.01 4.18 -9.89
CA PHE A 62 -0.95 5.03 -9.33
C PHE A 62 -1.53 6.17 -8.47
N HIS A 63 -2.56 6.86 -8.96
CA HIS A 63 -3.25 7.89 -8.17
C HIS A 63 -3.97 7.30 -6.96
N THR A 64 -4.52 6.09 -7.06
CA THR A 64 -5.10 5.37 -5.92
C THR A 64 -4.04 5.12 -4.85
N LEU A 65 -2.83 4.69 -5.24
CA LEU A 65 -1.71 4.50 -4.32
C LEU A 65 -1.25 5.84 -3.71
N MET A 66 -1.10 6.89 -4.50
CA MET A 66 -0.80 8.24 -3.99
C MET A 66 -1.82 8.70 -2.95
N ASN A 67 -3.12 8.55 -3.26
CA ASN A 67 -4.21 8.93 -2.36
C ASN A 67 -4.21 8.09 -1.09
N LEU A 68 -3.94 6.78 -1.18
CA LEU A 68 -3.82 5.90 -0.01
C LEU A 68 -2.68 6.34 0.90
N LEU A 69 -1.50 6.62 0.33
CA LEU A 69 -0.35 7.09 1.09
C LEU A 69 -0.62 8.44 1.75
N GLY A 70 -1.31 9.34 1.04
CA GLY A 70 -1.78 10.61 1.58
C GLY A 70 -2.77 10.42 2.73
N ALA A 71 -3.73 9.50 2.58
CA ALA A 71 -4.71 9.20 3.61
C ALA A 71 -4.08 8.61 4.88
N ILE A 72 -3.04 7.77 4.75
CA ILE A 72 -2.25 7.29 5.90
C ILE A 72 -1.60 8.47 6.62
N GLY A 73 -0.99 9.40 5.87
CA GLY A 73 -0.39 10.60 6.44
C GLY A 73 -1.40 11.45 7.21
N THR A 74 -2.57 11.69 6.64
CA THR A 74 -3.67 12.42 7.31
C THR A 74 -4.21 11.67 8.53
N LEU A 75 -4.41 10.36 8.44
CA LEU A 75 -4.95 9.55 9.54
C LEU A 75 -4.01 9.48 10.73
N MET A 76 -2.70 9.48 10.46
CA MET A 76 -1.64 9.39 11.47
C MET A 76 -1.07 10.76 11.87
N ASP A 77 -1.75 11.85 11.50
CA ASP A 77 -1.35 13.18 11.92
C ASP A 77 -1.43 13.32 13.45
N GLY A 78 -0.38 13.88 14.05
CA GLY A 78 -0.20 13.93 15.50
C GLY A 78 0.08 12.59 16.20
N ALA A 79 0.21 11.48 15.46
CA ALA A 79 0.49 10.15 16.03
C ALA A 79 1.99 9.82 16.16
N GLY A 80 2.89 10.74 15.78
CA GLY A 80 4.34 10.51 15.82
C GLY A 80 4.96 10.01 14.51
N LEU A 81 4.15 9.76 13.46
CA LEU A 81 4.65 9.21 12.19
C LEU A 81 5.62 10.17 11.50
N ARG A 82 5.31 11.47 11.52
CA ARG A 82 6.15 12.51 10.90
C ARG A 82 7.52 12.54 11.55
N GLU A 83 7.55 12.55 12.88
CA GLU A 83 8.75 12.64 13.70
C GLU A 83 9.65 11.42 13.47
N VAL A 84 9.08 10.21 13.43
CA VAL A 84 9.86 9.00 13.13
C VAL A 84 10.43 9.03 11.72
N LEU A 85 9.67 9.47 10.73
CA LEU A 85 10.16 9.57 9.35
C LEU A 85 11.25 10.64 9.19
N GLN A 86 11.18 11.72 9.97
CA GLN A 86 12.18 12.79 9.96
C GLN A 86 13.55 12.36 10.52
N VAL A 87 13.64 11.22 11.22
CA VAL A 87 14.93 10.62 11.62
C VAL A 87 15.72 10.13 10.41
N ILE A 88 15.03 9.73 9.33
CA ILE A 88 15.64 9.09 8.14
C ILE A 88 15.62 10.03 6.93
N TYR A 89 14.58 10.85 6.79
CA TYR A 89 14.36 11.70 5.63
C TYR A 89 14.30 13.18 6.02
N GLY A 90 14.76 14.07 5.13
CA GLY A 90 14.64 15.51 5.34
C GLY A 90 13.18 15.97 5.39
N GLU A 91 12.89 17.01 6.16
CA GLU A 91 11.54 17.50 6.46
C GLU A 91 10.65 17.69 5.22
N ASN A 92 11.14 18.41 4.20
CA ASN A 92 10.40 18.63 2.95
C ASN A 92 10.05 17.32 2.23
N THR A 93 10.91 16.31 2.36
CA THR A 93 10.65 14.99 1.79
C THR A 93 9.55 14.29 2.56
N VAL A 94 9.59 14.34 3.90
CA VAL A 94 8.55 13.75 4.75
C VAL A 94 7.19 14.39 4.47
N GLU A 95 7.13 15.71 4.30
CA GLU A 95 5.90 16.39 3.90
C GLU A 95 5.34 15.81 2.60
N HIS A 96 6.17 15.67 1.56
CA HIS A 96 5.72 15.06 0.30
C HIS A 96 5.34 13.58 0.43
N MET A 97 5.96 12.84 1.35
CA MET A 97 5.60 11.45 1.65
C MET A 97 4.22 11.36 2.30
N LEU A 98 3.95 12.18 3.31
CA LEU A 98 2.68 12.22 4.05
C LEU A 98 1.52 12.73 3.20
N HIS A 99 1.79 13.51 2.14
CA HIS A 99 0.78 13.90 1.15
C HIS A 99 0.68 12.91 -0.04
N GLY A 100 1.38 11.77 0.01
CA GLY A 100 1.35 10.75 -1.04
C GLY A 100 2.02 11.15 -2.37
N ARG A 101 2.74 12.26 -2.40
CA ARG A 101 3.41 12.80 -3.61
C ARG A 101 4.77 12.18 -3.86
N ALA A 102 5.44 11.69 -2.82
CA ALA A 102 6.73 10.99 -2.90
C ALA A 102 6.56 9.48 -2.76
N VAL A 103 5.80 8.85 -3.67
CA VAL A 103 5.29 7.46 -3.57
C VAL A 103 6.36 6.44 -3.15
N GLN A 104 7.48 6.35 -3.86
CA GLN A 104 8.52 5.36 -3.56
C GLN A 104 9.14 5.55 -2.17
N ARG A 105 9.36 6.82 -1.79
CA ARG A 105 9.92 7.15 -0.47
C ARG A 105 8.90 6.87 0.63
N ALA A 106 7.64 7.25 0.42
CA ALA A 106 6.55 7.03 1.36
C ALA A 106 6.32 5.54 1.61
N LEU A 107 6.25 4.74 0.55
CA LEU A 107 6.10 3.28 0.66
C LEU A 107 7.26 2.66 1.45
N ARG A 108 8.51 3.01 1.11
CA ARG A 108 9.68 2.52 1.86
C ARG A 108 9.65 2.97 3.31
N GLY A 109 9.38 4.25 3.57
CA GLY A 109 9.32 4.82 4.91
C GLY A 109 8.25 4.17 5.78
N PHE A 110 7.03 4.00 5.27
CA PHE A 110 5.92 3.38 5.99
C PHE A 110 6.20 1.89 6.28
N LEU A 111 6.75 1.14 5.31
CA LEU A 111 7.14 -0.26 5.54
C LEU A 111 8.29 -0.38 6.56
N THR A 112 9.24 0.55 6.54
CA THR A 112 10.31 0.58 7.56
C THR A 112 9.73 0.90 8.94
N PHE A 113 8.85 1.90 9.04
CA PHE A 113 8.14 2.24 10.27
C PHE A 113 7.36 1.04 10.82
N ASP A 114 6.58 0.37 9.97
CA ASP A 114 5.79 -0.81 10.34
C ASP A 114 6.67 -1.96 10.87
N LYS A 115 7.80 -2.24 10.20
CA LYS A 115 8.78 -3.22 10.66
C LYS A 115 9.38 -2.86 12.02
N CYS A 116 9.85 -1.62 12.17
CA CYS A 116 10.46 -1.16 13.42
C CYS A 116 9.45 -1.20 14.58
N LEU A 117 8.21 -0.76 14.35
CA LEU A 117 7.15 -0.79 15.35
C LEU A 117 6.79 -2.22 15.72
N THR A 118 6.66 -3.11 14.74
CA THR A 118 6.38 -4.54 14.98
C THR A 118 7.48 -5.19 15.80
N GLN A 119 8.75 -4.98 15.45
CA GLN A 119 9.88 -5.50 16.21
C GLN A 119 9.92 -4.95 17.65
N TYR A 120 9.62 -3.66 17.82
CA TYR A 120 9.55 -3.04 19.13
C TYR A 120 8.43 -3.65 19.98
N LEU A 121 7.24 -3.84 19.41
CA LEU A 121 6.11 -4.49 20.10
C LEU A 121 6.41 -5.93 20.47
N VAL A 122 6.99 -6.71 19.56
CA VAL A 122 7.42 -8.09 19.83
C VAL A 122 8.38 -8.11 21.00
N ARG A 123 9.41 -7.26 20.98
CA ARG A 123 10.38 -7.16 22.09
C ARG A 123 9.71 -6.81 23.43
N LEU A 124 8.76 -5.86 23.43
CA LEU A 124 8.03 -5.50 24.65
C LEU A 124 7.22 -6.68 25.21
N ILE A 125 6.60 -7.49 24.35
CA ILE A 125 5.83 -8.66 24.78
C ILE A 125 6.75 -9.79 25.26
N SER A 126 7.85 -10.04 24.55
CA SER A 126 8.80 -11.10 24.92
C SER A 126 9.48 -10.87 26.28
N VAL A 127 9.57 -9.62 26.75
CA VAL A 127 10.04 -9.30 28.11
C VAL A 127 9.03 -9.74 29.17
N ASP A 128 7.73 -9.64 28.86
CA ASP A 128 6.64 -10.03 29.77
C ASP A 128 6.32 -11.54 29.70
N ASP A 129 6.60 -12.18 28.57
CA ASP A 129 6.27 -13.58 28.27
C ASP A 129 7.43 -14.27 27.51
N GLU A 130 8.23 -15.04 28.24
CA GLU A 130 9.37 -15.78 27.66
C GLU A 130 8.92 -16.87 26.66
N GLN A 131 7.73 -17.46 26.86
CA GLN A 131 7.19 -18.46 25.93
C GLN A 131 6.83 -17.83 24.58
N PHE A 132 6.38 -16.57 24.59
CA PHE A 132 6.16 -15.82 23.37
C PHE A 132 7.46 -15.59 22.60
N GLY A 133 8.58 -15.30 23.30
CA GLY A 133 9.90 -15.21 22.68
C GLY A 133 10.28 -16.49 21.90
N GLN A 134 10.14 -17.65 22.53
CA GLN A 134 10.40 -18.95 21.89
C GLN A 134 9.46 -19.23 20.69
N THR A 135 8.21 -18.78 20.78
CA THR A 135 7.23 -18.90 19.70
C THR A 135 7.65 -18.06 18.50
N ILE A 136 8.14 -16.84 18.72
CA ILE A 136 8.65 -15.95 17.66
C ILE A 136 9.90 -16.52 17.00
N ASP A 137 10.83 -17.10 17.78
CA ASP A 137 12.03 -17.72 17.23
C ASP A 137 11.69 -18.93 16.34
N THR A 138 10.72 -19.74 16.78
CA THR A 138 10.19 -20.86 16.00
C THR A 138 9.55 -20.37 14.69
N LEU A 139 8.77 -19.28 14.74
CA LEU A 139 8.17 -18.67 13.57
C LEU A 139 9.23 -18.14 12.58
N ASN A 140 10.27 -17.47 13.09
CA ASN A 140 11.37 -16.95 12.26
C ASN A 140 12.13 -18.08 11.56
N GLN A 141 12.43 -19.17 12.28
CA GLN A 141 13.06 -20.36 11.69
C GLN A 141 12.19 -20.98 10.58
N LYS A 142 10.88 -21.08 10.81
CA LYS A 142 9.93 -21.52 9.77
C LYS A 142 9.96 -20.58 8.57
N TYR A 143 9.90 -19.27 8.79
CA TYR A 143 9.94 -18.26 7.73
C TYR A 143 11.21 -18.35 6.89
N GLU A 144 12.38 -18.55 7.50
CA GLU A 144 13.66 -18.74 6.80
C GLU A 144 13.72 -20.04 5.99
N SER A 145 13.00 -21.07 6.45
CA SER A 145 12.92 -22.36 5.76
C SER A 145 11.92 -22.42 4.60
N ILE A 146 11.10 -21.37 4.40
CA ILE A 146 10.10 -21.35 3.32
C ILE A 146 10.78 -21.26 1.97
N ASN A 147 10.68 -22.36 1.25
CA ASN A 147 11.24 -22.50 -0.07
C ASN A 147 10.13 -22.36 -1.12
N ARG A 148 9.74 -21.13 -1.50
CA ARG A 148 8.71 -20.84 -2.55
C ARG A 148 7.36 -21.58 -2.44
N GLU A 149 7.10 -22.37 -1.42
CA GLU A 149 5.77 -22.89 -1.12
C GLU A 149 4.90 -21.73 -0.62
N THR A 150 3.63 -21.79 -1.02
CA THR A 150 2.69 -20.68 -0.97
C THR A 150 2.57 -20.13 0.46
N VAL A 151 2.66 -18.81 0.60
CA VAL A 151 2.47 -18.05 1.86
C VAL A 151 1.18 -18.45 2.59
N GLU A 152 0.22 -19.03 1.90
CA GLU A 152 -1.02 -19.59 2.42
C GLU A 152 -0.79 -20.65 3.51
N SER A 153 0.23 -21.51 3.38
CA SER A 153 0.52 -22.54 4.41
C SER A 153 0.97 -21.95 5.74
N LEU A 154 1.55 -20.74 5.74
CA LEU A 154 1.88 -20.01 6.97
C LEU A 154 0.65 -19.46 7.67
N THR A 155 -0.39 -19.08 6.91
CA THR A 155 -1.59 -18.47 7.51
C THR A 155 -2.42 -19.47 8.32
N GLU A 156 -2.26 -20.76 8.03
CA GLU A 156 -2.87 -21.87 8.78
C GLU A 156 -1.96 -22.42 9.89
N ASP A 157 -0.72 -21.93 9.99
CA ASP A 157 0.25 -22.41 10.96
C ASP A 157 -0.13 -22.00 12.40
N GLU A 158 -0.14 -22.97 13.30
CA GLU A 158 -0.50 -22.76 14.71
C GLU A 158 0.43 -21.76 15.42
N THR A 159 1.72 -21.72 15.03
CA THR A 159 2.69 -20.76 15.57
C THR A 159 2.37 -19.35 15.09
N PHE A 160 2.01 -19.20 13.81
CA PHE A 160 1.57 -17.92 13.25
C PHE A 160 0.29 -17.41 13.93
N MET A 161 -0.71 -18.27 14.09
CA MET A 161 -1.98 -17.91 14.74
C MET A 161 -1.80 -17.52 16.20
N ARG A 162 -0.94 -18.23 16.95
CA ARG A 162 -0.59 -17.87 18.32
C ARG A 162 0.09 -16.51 18.41
N VAL A 163 1.03 -16.22 17.51
CA VAL A 163 1.67 -14.90 17.46
C VAL A 163 0.64 -13.80 17.18
N LEU A 164 -0.25 -14.02 16.21
CA LEU A 164 -1.29 -13.07 15.85
C LEU A 164 -2.26 -12.81 17.02
N GLU A 165 -2.66 -13.84 17.76
CA GLU A 165 -3.53 -13.72 18.92
C GLU A 165 -2.91 -12.87 20.03
N VAL A 166 -1.66 -13.16 20.39
CA VAL A 166 -0.94 -12.43 21.44
C VAL A 166 -0.73 -10.96 21.04
N MET A 167 -0.34 -10.71 19.80
CA MET A 167 -0.17 -9.35 19.25
C MET A 167 -1.49 -8.56 19.28
N ASN A 168 -2.60 -9.18 18.87
CA ASN A 168 -3.93 -8.55 18.92
C ASN A 168 -4.39 -8.29 20.34
N SER A 169 -4.12 -9.21 21.28
CA SER A 169 -4.41 -9.02 22.70
C SER A 169 -3.64 -7.81 23.27
N LYS A 170 -2.35 -7.70 22.98
CA LYS A 170 -1.55 -6.53 23.40
C LYS A 170 -2.05 -5.24 22.75
N LYS A 171 -2.37 -5.26 21.46
CA LYS A 171 -2.96 -4.11 20.75
C LYS A 171 -4.25 -3.64 21.44
N ASN A 172 -5.17 -4.55 21.76
CA ASN A 172 -6.42 -4.22 22.43
C ASN A 172 -6.17 -3.62 23.83
N LYS A 173 -5.21 -4.16 24.59
CA LYS A 173 -4.80 -3.59 25.88
C LYS A 173 -4.23 -2.17 25.74
N LEU A 174 -3.40 -1.93 24.72
CA LEU A 174 -2.82 -0.60 24.47
C LEU A 174 -3.88 0.42 24.03
N LEU A 175 -4.87 0.00 23.24
CA LEU A 175 -6.00 0.86 22.84
C LEU A 175 -6.86 1.29 24.03
N LEU A 176 -7.01 0.42 25.04
CA LEU A 176 -7.75 0.70 26.27
C LEU A 176 -6.93 1.44 27.32
N SER A 177 -5.61 1.54 27.15
CA SER A 177 -4.74 2.26 28.07
C SER A 177 -4.94 3.77 27.92
N PRO A 178 -5.02 4.55 29.03
CA PRO A 178 -5.18 5.99 28.94
C PRO A 178 -4.00 6.58 28.15
N ARG A 179 -4.30 7.36 27.11
CA ARG A 179 -3.28 8.06 26.31
C ARG A 179 -2.44 8.93 27.23
N ARG A 180 -1.22 8.49 27.54
CA ARG A 180 -0.24 9.35 28.20
C ARG A 180 0.20 10.40 27.18
N VAL A 181 -0.41 11.59 27.26
CA VAL A 181 0.09 12.78 26.58
C VAL A 181 1.37 13.20 27.31
N ASN A 182 2.49 12.54 27.02
CA ASN A 182 3.81 13.00 27.43
C ASN A 182 4.52 13.55 26.19
N TYR A 183 4.45 14.87 26.03
CA TYR A 183 5.40 15.61 25.23
C TYR A 183 6.79 15.42 25.86
N GLY A 184 7.71 14.78 25.13
CA GLY A 184 9.11 14.66 25.54
C GLY A 184 9.63 13.24 25.66
N LEU A 185 9.81 12.56 24.53
CA LEU A 185 10.81 11.49 24.43
C LEU A 185 12.16 12.16 24.13
N VAL A 186 12.91 12.45 25.20
CA VAL A 186 14.35 12.68 25.11
C VAL A 186 14.98 11.32 24.84
N PHE A 187 15.47 11.11 23.61
CA PHE A 187 16.39 10.03 23.31
C PHE A 187 17.70 10.33 24.05
N ASN A 188 17.99 9.59 25.12
CA ASN A 188 19.36 9.45 25.60
C ASN A 188 19.96 8.22 24.93
N ILE A 189 21.07 8.49 24.25
CA ILE A 189 21.94 7.58 23.49
C ILE A 189 22.45 6.46 24.39
#